data_AF-A0A1H7USH5-F1
#
_entry.id   AF-A0A1H7USH5-F1
#
_cell.length_a   1.000
_cell.length_b   1.000
_cell.length_c   1.000
_cell.angle_alpha   90.00
_cell.angle_beta   90.00
_cell.angle_gamma   90.00
#
_symmetry.space_group_name_H-M   'P 1'
#
loop_
_entity.id
_entity.type
_entity.pdbx_description
1 polymer ?
#
loop_
_entity_poly.entity_id
_entity_poly.type
_entity_poly.pdbx_seq_one_letter_code
_entity_poly.pdbx_strand_id
1 'polypeptide(L)'
;MNDDNALLRRERGLLVLLALICVALLAGALYMQYIERQDPCPLCIIQRYFILLIAVFAFLGARLNSWRGVRVLETLAALSAFGGIIAAARLVYVQANPGFSCGFDALQPVVDGLPPARWLPGVFKVQGLCETTYPPVFGLSLPTWTLIAFVCIFVPLVLSLWRNRRRQVSWPGIRH
;
A
#
# COMPACT_ATOMS: atom_id res chain seq x y z
N MET A 1 26.50 -15.11 -13.65
CA MET A 1 26.79 -13.66 -13.77
C MET A 1 25.87 -12.92 -14.73
N ASN A 2 25.48 -13.44 -15.92
CA ASN A 2 24.49 -12.75 -16.77
C ASN A 2 23.04 -12.88 -16.28
N ASP A 3 22.65 -14.03 -15.73
CA ASP A 3 21.26 -14.28 -15.30
C ASP A 3 20.85 -13.47 -14.07
N ASP A 4 21.78 -13.23 -13.14
CA ASP A 4 21.54 -12.49 -11.91
C ASP A 4 21.26 -11.00 -12.18
N ASN A 5 21.98 -10.42 -13.14
CA ASN A 5 21.80 -9.04 -13.58
C ASN A 5 20.46 -8.83 -14.32
N ALA A 6 20.04 -9.81 -15.12
CA ALA A 6 18.74 -9.77 -15.80
C ALA A 6 17.56 -9.84 -14.82
N LEU A 7 17.69 -10.66 -13.76
CA LEU A 7 16.69 -10.74 -12.69
C LEU A 7 16.59 -9.45 -11.89
N LEU A 8 17.72 -8.88 -11.46
CA LEU A 8 17.75 -7.61 -10.75
C LEU A 8 17.13 -6.47 -11.56
N ARG A 9 17.40 -6.42 -12.88
CA ARG A 9 16.81 -5.41 -13.77
C ARG A 9 15.29 -5.54 -13.85
N ARG A 10 14.77 -6.78 -13.85
CA ARG A 10 13.32 -7.05 -13.85
C ARG A 10 12.66 -6.68 -12.52
N GLU A 11 13.26 -7.04 -11.39
CA GLU A 11 12.76 -6.68 -10.06
C GLU A 11 12.73 -5.16 -9.87
N ARG A 12 13.79 -4.45 -10.29
CA ARG A 12 13.80 -2.99 -10.30
C ARG A 12 12.70 -2.38 -11.16
N GLY A 13 12.48 -2.93 -12.36
CA GLY A 13 11.40 -2.48 -13.23
C GLY A 13 10.02 -2.62 -12.56
N LEU A 14 9.80 -3.73 -11.86
CA LEU A 14 8.57 -3.97 -11.09
C LEU A 14 8.45 -2.96 -9.93
N LEU A 15 9.50 -2.73 -9.16
CA LEU A 15 9.51 -1.79 -8.03
C LEU A 15 9.26 -0.35 -8.50
N VAL A 16 9.87 0.08 -9.61
CA VAL A 16 9.63 1.41 -10.19
C VAL A 16 8.19 1.55 -10.66
N LEU A 17 7.65 0.52 -11.33
CA LEU A 17 6.25 0.52 -11.76
C LEU A 17 5.30 0.62 -10.55
N LEU A 18 5.56 -0.14 -9.49
CA LEU A 18 4.79 -0.08 -8.25
C LEU A 18 4.86 1.29 -7.59
N ALA A 19 6.05 1.92 -7.54
CA ALA A 19 6.20 3.26 -7.00
C ALA A 19 5.35 4.27 -7.79
N LEU A 20 5.37 4.20 -9.13
CA LEU A 20 4.53 5.04 -9.99
C LEU A 20 3.03 4.82 -9.74
N ILE A 21 2.60 3.55 -9.61
CA ILE A 21 1.20 3.21 -9.30
C ILE A 21 0.81 3.79 -7.92
N CYS A 22 1.67 3.66 -6.90
CA CYS A 22 1.41 4.20 -5.57
C CYS A 22 1.25 5.72 -5.59
N VAL A 23 2.12 6.42 -6.33
CA VAL A 23 2.03 7.88 -6.51
C VAL A 23 0.73 8.26 -7.24
N ALA A 24 0.35 7.53 -8.29
CA ALA A 24 -0.89 7.77 -9.02
C ALA A 24 -2.14 7.56 -8.13
N LEU A 25 -2.14 6.51 -7.29
CA LEU A 25 -3.22 6.24 -6.34
C LEU A 25 -3.33 7.33 -5.28
N LEU A 26 -2.21 7.79 -4.73
CA LEU A 26 -2.19 8.92 -3.79
C LEU A 26 -2.70 10.20 -4.45
N ALA A 27 -2.27 10.50 -5.67
CA ALA A 27 -2.74 11.65 -6.42
C ALA A 27 -4.25 11.59 -6.68
N GLY A 28 -4.79 10.43 -7.07
CA GLY A 28 -6.22 10.22 -7.23
C GLY A 28 -7.00 10.39 -5.92
N ALA A 29 -6.47 9.90 -4.80
CA ALA A 29 -7.08 10.08 -3.48
C ALA A 29 -7.09 11.54 -3.03
N LEU A 30 -6.02 12.30 -3.32
CA LEU A 30 -5.99 13.75 -3.06
C LEU A 30 -6.95 14.50 -3.98
N TYR A 31 -7.05 14.11 -5.26
CA TYR A 31 -7.99 14.70 -6.20
C TYR A 31 -9.43 14.59 -5.67
N MET A 32 -9.85 13.40 -5.23
CA MET A 32 -11.17 13.21 -4.62
C MET A 32 -11.35 14.02 -3.34
N GLN A 33 -10.32 14.12 -2.49
CA GLN A 33 -10.43 14.91 -1.27
C GLN A 33 -10.61 16.41 -1.55
N TYR A 34 -9.84 16.99 -2.48
CA TYR A 34 -9.85 18.44 -2.73
C TYR A 34 -10.94 18.89 -3.69
N ILE A 35 -11.25 18.09 -4.71
CA ILE A 35 -12.22 18.44 -5.77
C ILE A 35 -13.63 17.99 -5.38
N GLU A 36 -13.79 16.72 -5.00
CA GLU A 36 -15.09 16.15 -4.61
C GLU A 36 -15.45 16.47 -3.14
N ARG A 37 -14.55 17.14 -2.40
CA ARG A 37 -14.69 17.52 -0.99
C ARG A 37 -15.12 16.36 -0.09
N GLN A 38 -14.56 15.18 -0.34
CA GLN A 38 -14.84 14.00 0.47
C GLN A 38 -13.96 13.98 1.73
N ASP A 39 -14.60 13.90 2.89
CA ASP A 39 -13.91 13.85 4.17
C ASP A 39 -13.20 12.51 4.38
N PRO A 40 -11.89 12.51 4.68
CA PRO A 40 -11.15 11.27 4.90
C PRO A 40 -11.53 10.62 6.23
N CYS A 41 -11.81 9.32 6.16
CA CYS A 41 -12.05 8.45 7.31
C CYS A 41 -10.72 7.97 7.95
N PRO A 42 -10.70 7.53 9.23
CA PRO A 42 -9.46 7.10 9.89
C PRO A 42 -8.80 5.89 9.20
N LEU A 43 -9.59 4.90 8.76
CA LEU A 43 -9.09 3.77 7.98
C LEU A 43 -8.53 4.19 6.62
N CYS A 44 -9.13 5.19 5.98
CA CYS A 44 -8.70 5.74 4.71
C CYS A 44 -7.33 6.41 4.83
N ILE A 45 -7.09 7.13 5.93
CA ILE A 45 -5.78 7.70 6.25
C ILE A 45 -4.74 6.59 6.51
N ILE A 46 -5.10 5.54 7.26
CA ILE A 46 -4.23 4.38 7.48
C ILE A 46 -3.83 3.72 6.14
N GLN A 47 -4.77 3.59 5.19
CA GLN A 47 -4.47 3.10 3.85
C GLN A 47 -3.45 3.98 3.13
N ARG A 48 -3.55 5.32 3.22
CA ARG A 48 -2.56 6.24 2.64
C ARG A 48 -1.17 6.03 3.23
N TYR A 49 -1.06 5.77 4.53
CA TYR A 49 0.21 5.41 5.16
C TYR A 49 0.80 4.12 4.60
N PHE A 50 -0.03 3.07 4.41
CA PHE A 50 0.44 1.84 3.78
C PHE A 50 0.92 2.06 2.34
N ILE A 51 0.20 2.84 1.52
CA ILE A 51 0.66 3.19 0.16
C ILE A 51 1.98 3.94 0.19
N LEU A 52 2.15 4.91 1.10
CA LEU A 52 3.42 5.63 1.26
C LEU A 52 4.56 4.71 1.67
N LEU A 53 4.33 3.79 2.62
CA LEU A 53 5.34 2.80 3.01
C LEU A 53 5.74 1.92 1.83
N ILE A 54 4.78 1.44 1.05
CA ILE A 54 5.05 0.66 -0.17
C ILE A 54 5.88 1.48 -1.16
N ALA A 55 5.52 2.74 -1.40
CA ALA A 55 6.24 3.62 -2.32
C ALA A 55 7.70 3.85 -1.86
N VAL A 56 7.91 4.09 -0.57
CA VAL A 56 9.25 4.27 0.03
C VAL A 56 10.07 2.99 -0.10
N PHE A 57 9.52 1.83 0.29
CA PHE A 57 10.24 0.56 0.17
C PHE A 57 10.53 0.19 -1.27
N ALA A 58 9.60 0.46 -2.20
CA ALA A 58 9.80 0.24 -3.63
C ALA A 58 10.91 1.14 -4.19
N PHE A 59 10.93 2.42 -3.81
CA PHE A 59 11.96 3.37 -4.24
C PHE A 59 13.35 3.02 -3.68
N LEU A 60 13.44 2.68 -2.39
CA LEU A 60 14.69 2.22 -1.79
C LEU A 60 15.15 0.90 -2.42
N GLY A 61 14.24 -0.03 -2.69
CA GLY A 61 14.52 -1.31 -3.35
C GLY A 61 15.05 -1.11 -4.76
N ALA A 62 14.50 -0.15 -5.51
CA ALA A 62 14.98 0.17 -6.85
C ALA A 62 16.42 0.72 -6.84
N ARG A 63 16.82 1.46 -5.79
CA ARG A 63 18.16 2.05 -5.65
C ARG A 63 19.22 1.06 -5.17
N LEU A 64 18.84 0.03 -4.42
CA LEU A 64 19.78 -0.97 -3.92
C LEU A 64 20.27 -1.89 -5.04
N ASN A 65 21.57 -2.21 -5.03
CA ASN A 65 22.21 -3.18 -5.95
C ASN A 65 22.44 -4.55 -5.28
N SER A 66 22.15 -4.67 -3.98
CA SER A 66 22.28 -5.91 -3.24
C SER A 66 20.98 -6.71 -3.29
N TRP A 67 21.09 -7.94 -3.78
CA TRP A 67 19.97 -8.86 -3.94
C TRP A 67 19.26 -9.20 -2.62
N ARG A 68 20.01 -9.26 -1.50
CA ARG A 68 19.44 -9.43 -0.16
C ARG A 68 18.65 -8.20 0.27
N GLY A 69 19.16 -7.00 -0.03
CA GLY A 69 18.51 -5.73 0.32
C GLY A 69 17.21 -5.52 -0.44
N VAL A 70 17.20 -5.80 -1.75
CA VAL A 70 16.00 -5.74 -2.60
C VAL A 70 14.91 -6.65 -2.05
N ARG A 71 15.25 -7.90 -1.72
CA ARG A 71 14.29 -8.86 -1.14
C ARG A 71 13.72 -8.41 0.19
N VAL A 72 14.56 -7.91 1.10
CA VAL A 72 14.07 -7.44 2.41
C VAL A 72 13.05 -6.32 2.19
N LEU A 73 13.38 -5.33 1.37
CA LEU A 73 12.45 -4.23 1.08
C LEU A 73 11.18 -4.69 0.35
N GLU A 74 11.29 -5.64 -0.57
CA GLU A 74 10.14 -6.25 -1.25
C GLU A 74 9.23 -7.00 -0.28
N THR A 75 9.80 -7.73 0.70
CA THR A 75 9.02 -8.37 1.76
C THR A 75 8.33 -7.35 2.66
N LEU A 76 9.01 -6.25 3.03
CA LEU A 76 8.41 -5.17 3.81
C LEU A 76 7.28 -4.49 3.01
N ALA A 77 7.46 -4.27 1.71
CA ALA A 77 6.41 -3.73 0.84
C ALA A 77 5.21 -4.68 0.76
N ALA A 78 5.44 -5.99 0.64
CA ALA A 78 4.37 -6.99 0.63
C ALA A 78 3.60 -7.04 1.96
N LEU A 79 4.30 -6.94 3.10
CA LEU A 79 3.66 -6.87 4.43
C LEU A 79 2.81 -5.59 4.58
N SER A 80 3.32 -4.45 4.13
CA SER A 80 2.55 -3.19 4.10
C SER A 80 1.32 -3.29 3.21
N ALA A 81 1.44 -3.89 2.03
CA ALA A 81 0.30 -4.12 1.13
C ALA A 81 -0.73 -5.05 1.76
N PHE A 82 -0.30 -6.10 2.46
CA PHE A 82 -1.19 -6.98 3.20
C PHE A 82 -1.95 -6.24 4.33
N GLY A 83 -1.26 -5.37 5.08
CA GLY A 83 -1.91 -4.48 6.05
C GLY A 83 -2.96 -3.57 5.41
N GLY A 84 -2.65 -3.02 4.23
CA GLY A 84 -3.58 -2.24 3.43
C GLY A 84 -4.82 -3.01 2.97
N ILE A 85 -4.65 -4.28 2.56
CA ILE A 85 -5.77 -5.19 2.20
C ILE A 85 -6.69 -5.39 3.40
N ILE A 86 -6.14 -5.67 4.59
CA ILE A 86 -6.95 -5.87 5.80
C ILE A 86 -7.74 -4.60 6.13
N ALA A 87 -7.10 -3.43 6.08
CA ALA A 87 -7.75 -2.14 6.31
C ALA A 87 -8.86 -1.87 5.30
N ALA A 88 -8.63 -2.12 4.01
CA ALA A 88 -9.62 -1.94 2.95
C ALA A 88 -10.79 -2.93 3.07
N ALA A 89 -10.51 -4.21 3.32
CA ALA A 89 -11.53 -5.23 3.53
C ALA A 89 -12.41 -4.89 4.74
N ARG A 90 -11.82 -4.38 5.83
CA ARG A 90 -12.57 -3.93 7.00
C ARG A 90 -13.48 -2.76 6.67
N LEU A 91 -13.02 -1.79 5.88
CA LEU A 91 -13.83 -0.64 5.48
C LEU A 91 -15.00 -1.06 4.58
N VAL A 92 -14.77 -1.98 3.63
CA VAL A 92 -15.85 -2.59 2.82
C VAL A 92 -16.87 -3.29 3.72
N TYR A 93 -16.42 -4.05 4.72
CA TYR A 93 -17.30 -4.74 5.67
C TYR A 93 -18.16 -3.76 6.47
N VAL A 94 -17.57 -2.65 6.94
CA VAL A 94 -18.27 -1.61 7.70
C VAL A 94 -19.31 -0.91 6.81
N GLN A 95 -18.97 -0.56 5.56
CA GLN A 95 -19.94 0.05 4.64
C GLN A 95 -21.08 -0.90 4.24
N ALA A 96 -20.83 -2.21 4.22
CA ALA A 96 -21.86 -3.22 3.98
C ALA A 96 -22.76 -3.48 5.21
N ASN A 97 -22.31 -3.13 6.43
CA ASN A 97 -23.02 -3.36 7.68
C ASN A 97 -23.05 -2.09 8.55
N PRO A 98 -23.78 -1.03 8.11
CA PRO A 98 -23.89 0.21 8.87
C PRO A 98 -24.62 -0.04 10.20
N GLY A 99 -23.98 0.29 11.32
CA GLY A 99 -24.52 0.04 12.68
C GLY A 99 -23.59 -0.75 13.60
N PHE A 100 -22.53 -1.38 13.06
CA PHE A 100 -21.38 -1.76 13.87
C PHE A 100 -20.44 -0.57 13.99
N SER A 101 -20.33 0.04 15.18
CA SER A 101 -19.31 1.07 15.44
C SER A 101 -17.99 0.65 14.84
N CYS A 102 -17.42 1.50 13.99
CA CYS A 102 -16.12 1.27 13.34
C CYS A 102 -15.07 0.84 14.37
N GLY A 103 -15.17 1.31 15.64
CA GLY A 103 -14.30 0.94 16.77
C GLY A 103 -12.87 1.48 16.62
N PHE A 104 -12.52 1.89 15.40
CA PHE A 104 -11.27 2.51 15.00
C PHE A 104 -11.28 4.04 15.09
N ASP A 105 -12.38 4.66 15.53
CA ASP A 105 -12.39 6.09 15.89
C ASP A 105 -11.45 6.36 17.08
N ALA A 106 -11.28 5.38 17.97
CA ALA A 106 -10.27 5.41 19.03
C ALA A 106 -8.81 5.40 18.52
N LEU A 107 -8.59 5.05 17.25
CA LEU A 107 -7.27 5.11 16.61
C LEU A 107 -6.95 6.51 16.04
N GLN A 108 -7.95 7.40 15.89
CA GLN A 108 -7.75 8.78 15.44
C GLN A 108 -6.63 9.52 16.18
N PRO A 109 -6.57 9.56 17.53
CA PRO A 109 -5.51 10.28 18.24
C PRO A 109 -4.11 9.68 18.04
N VAL A 110 -4.01 8.36 17.78
CA VAL A 110 -2.74 7.71 17.46
C VAL A 110 -2.29 8.15 16.07
N VAL A 111 -3.19 8.10 15.09
CA VAL A 111 -2.93 8.48 13.70
C VAL A 111 -2.59 9.98 13.58
N ASP A 112 -3.34 10.86 14.27
CA ASP A 112 -3.08 12.30 14.31
C ASP A 112 -1.77 12.64 15.09
N GLY A 113 -1.33 11.74 15.97
CA GLY A 113 -0.07 11.87 16.70
C GLY A 113 1.19 11.57 15.89
N LEU A 114 1.06 10.87 14.75
CA LEU A 114 2.19 10.48 13.90
C LEU A 114 2.86 11.71 13.26
N PRO A 115 4.21 11.71 13.10
CA PRO A 115 4.96 12.86 12.58
C PRO A 115 4.44 13.44 11.26
N PRO A 116 4.00 12.64 10.25
CA PRO A 116 3.47 13.17 9.00
C PRO A 116 2.15 13.93 9.17
N ALA A 117 1.32 13.55 10.14
CA ALA A 117 0.06 14.24 10.43
C ALA A 117 0.29 15.64 11.01
N ARG A 118 1.39 15.84 11.73
CA ARG A 118 1.79 17.17 12.23
C ARG A 118 2.36 18.07 11.13
N TRP A 119 3.01 17.50 10.12
CA TRP A 119 3.68 18.25 9.05
C TRP A 119 2.71 18.61 7.91
N LEU A 120 1.76 17.73 7.59
CA LEU A 120 0.73 17.94 6.55
C LEU A 120 -0.68 17.60 7.08
N PRO A 121 -1.22 18.40 8.02
CA PRO A 121 -2.53 18.13 8.62
C PRO A 121 -3.66 18.11 7.59
N GLY A 122 -3.57 18.90 6.51
CA GLY A 122 -4.59 18.92 5.46
C GLY A 122 -4.74 17.60 4.69
N VAL A 123 -3.73 16.73 4.71
CA VAL A 123 -3.73 15.46 3.95
C VAL A 123 -3.93 14.23 4.85
N PHE A 124 -3.54 14.34 6.12
CA PHE A 124 -3.48 13.21 7.06
C PHE A 124 -4.41 13.32 8.26
N LYS A 125 -5.07 14.46 8.48
CA LYS A 125 -6.02 14.61 9.58
C LYS A 125 -7.35 13.98 9.22
N VAL A 126 -7.93 13.25 10.17
CA VAL A 126 -9.24 12.63 10.01
C VAL A 126 -10.33 13.70 10.12
N GLN A 127 -11.29 13.69 9.18
CA GLN A 127 -12.40 14.66 9.16
C GLN A 127 -13.77 14.00 9.00
N GLY A 128 -13.84 12.69 8.69
CA GLY A 128 -15.08 11.96 8.46
C GLY A 128 -15.18 10.68 9.28
N LEU A 129 -16.40 10.12 9.33
CA LEU A 129 -16.72 8.84 9.96
C LEU A 129 -16.50 7.68 8.97
N CYS A 130 -16.19 6.47 9.45
CA CYS A 130 -16.01 5.30 8.56
C CYS A 130 -17.30 4.88 7.82
N GLU A 131 -18.46 5.22 8.37
CA GLU A 131 -19.78 4.81 7.87
C GLU A 131 -20.30 5.71 6.75
N THR A 132 -19.64 6.85 6.48
CA THR A 132 -20.07 7.74 5.40
C THR A 132 -19.83 7.08 4.05
N THR A 133 -20.92 6.86 3.32
CA THR A 133 -20.88 6.33 1.96
C THR A 133 -20.84 7.49 0.96
N TYR A 134 -19.82 7.49 0.12
CA TYR A 134 -19.69 8.44 -1.00
C TYR A 134 -20.29 7.85 -2.29
N PRO A 135 -20.70 8.70 -3.25
CA PRO A 135 -21.21 8.22 -4.53
C PRO A 135 -20.23 7.24 -5.19
N PRO A 136 -20.70 6.09 -5.69
CA PRO A 136 -19.84 5.08 -6.26
C PRO A 136 -19.20 5.58 -7.56
N VAL A 137 -17.91 5.30 -7.71
CA VAL A 137 -17.14 5.65 -8.91
C VAL A 137 -17.16 4.45 -9.84
N PHE A 138 -17.73 4.61 -11.04
CA PHE A 138 -17.97 3.50 -12.00
C PHE A 138 -18.80 2.34 -11.42
N GLY A 139 -19.75 2.63 -10.52
CA GLY A 139 -20.62 1.62 -9.91
C GLY A 139 -19.98 0.81 -8.77
N LEU A 140 -18.70 1.09 -8.43
CA LEU A 140 -18.00 0.49 -7.30
C LEU A 140 -17.75 1.52 -6.21
N SER A 141 -17.80 1.08 -4.95
CA SER A 141 -17.48 1.93 -3.82
C SER A 141 -15.96 2.23 -3.78
N LEU A 142 -15.60 3.39 -3.25
CA LEU A 142 -14.20 3.77 -3.04
C LEU A 142 -13.38 2.74 -2.25
N PRO A 143 -13.86 2.14 -1.14
CA PRO A 143 -13.07 1.13 -0.44
C PRO A 143 -12.91 -0.16 -1.26
N THR A 144 -13.84 -0.49 -2.16
CA THR A 144 -13.64 -1.61 -3.09
C THR A 144 -12.52 -1.31 -4.09
N TRP A 145 -12.46 -0.09 -4.62
CA TRP A 145 -11.36 0.33 -5.50
C TRP A 145 -10.00 0.28 -4.79
N THR A 146 -9.91 0.76 -3.55
CA THR A 146 -8.66 0.70 -2.80
C THR A 146 -8.26 -0.74 -2.48
N LEU A 147 -9.22 -1.62 -2.15
CA LEU A 147 -8.99 -3.05 -1.97
C LEU A 147 -8.39 -3.69 -3.23
N ILE A 148 -9.00 -3.44 -4.40
CA ILE A 148 -8.50 -3.94 -5.68
C ILE A 148 -7.07 -3.43 -5.93
N ALA A 149 -6.82 -2.14 -5.69
CA ALA A 149 -5.49 -1.56 -5.89
C ALA A 149 -4.43 -2.23 -5.00
N PHE A 150 -4.72 -2.46 -3.72
CA PHE A 150 -3.79 -3.16 -2.82
C PHE A 150 -3.56 -4.62 -3.23
N VAL A 151 -4.60 -5.33 -3.67
CA VAL A 151 -4.46 -6.70 -4.19
C VAL A 151 -3.59 -6.73 -5.46
N CYS A 152 -3.82 -5.80 -6.39
CA CYS A 152 -3.03 -5.65 -7.61
C CYS A 152 -1.56 -5.31 -7.33
N ILE A 153 -1.25 -4.68 -6.19
CA ILE A 153 0.13 -4.43 -5.74
C ILE A 153 0.72 -5.66 -5.02
N PHE A 154 -0.07 -6.32 -4.17
CA PHE A 154 0.37 -7.45 -3.35
C PHE A 154 0.70 -8.69 -4.20
N VAL A 155 -0.16 -9.03 -5.17
CA VAL A 155 0.02 -10.20 -6.04
C VAL A 155 1.38 -10.21 -6.77
N PRO A 156 1.81 -9.17 -7.51
CA PRO A 156 3.09 -9.17 -8.19
C PRO A 156 4.27 -9.21 -7.21
N LEU A 157 4.18 -8.57 -6.04
CA LEU A 157 5.21 -8.65 -4.99
C LEU A 157 5.37 -10.09 -4.48
N VAL A 158 4.26 -10.75 -4.15
CA VAL A 158 4.30 -12.14 -3.66
C VAL A 158 4.78 -13.09 -4.76
N LEU A 159 4.33 -12.92 -6.00
CA LEU A 159 4.76 -13.74 -7.13
C LEU A 159 6.26 -13.58 -7.39
N SER A 160 6.77 -12.36 -7.32
CA SER A 160 8.20 -12.05 -7.44
C SER A 160 9.00 -12.75 -6.33
N LEU A 161 8.60 -12.57 -5.07
CA LEU A 161 9.21 -13.25 -3.91
C LEU A 161 9.17 -14.78 -4.02
N TRP A 162 8.04 -15.36 -4.47
CA TRP A 162 7.87 -16.80 -4.57
C TRP A 162 8.72 -17.41 -5.68
N ARG A 163 8.74 -16.75 -6.86
CA ARG A 163 9.59 -17.14 -7.99
C ARG A 163 11.07 -17.06 -7.62
N ASN A 164 11.42 -16.07 -6.81
CA ASN A 164 12.79 -15.88 -6.35
C ASN A 164 13.20 -16.91 -5.27
N ARG A 165 12.29 -17.28 -4.35
CA ARG A 165 12.52 -18.35 -3.36
C ARG A 165 12.79 -19.70 -4.02
N ARG A 166 12.02 -20.09 -5.04
CA ARG A 166 12.22 -21.36 -5.76
C ARG A 166 13.57 -21.47 -6.45
N ARG A 167 14.13 -20.34 -6.92
CA ARG A 167 15.45 -20.30 -7.57
C ARG A 167 16.63 -20.41 -6.60
N GLN A 168 16.45 -20.06 -5.33
CA GLN A 168 17.49 -20.25 -4.32
C GLN A 168 17.57 -21.68 -3.79
N VAL A 169 16.45 -22.40 -3.75
CA VAL A 169 16.45 -23.81 -3.33
C VAL A 169 17.21 -24.70 -4.34
N SER A 170 17.35 -24.26 -5.60
CA SER A 170 18.14 -24.95 -6.63
C SER A 170 19.66 -24.64 -6.61
N TRP A 171 20.16 -23.82 -5.68
CA TRP A 171 21.60 -23.51 -5.58
C TRP A 171 22.13 -23.78 -4.15
N PRO A 172 22.48 -25.03 -3.82
CA PRO A 172 23.29 -25.33 -2.64
C PRO A 172 24.75 -25.02 -2.99
N GLY A 173 25.13 -23.75 -2.89
CA GLY A 173 26.51 -23.38 -3.17
C GLY A 173 26.85 -22.04 -2.55
N ILE A 174 26.93 -22.11 -1.22
CA ILE A 174 27.75 -21.21 -0.43
C ILE A 174 29.17 -21.32 -0.99
N ARG A 175 29.67 -20.24 -1.58
CA ARG A 175 31.09 -19.93 -1.45
C ARG A 175 31.25 -18.43 -1.33
N HIS A 176 32.06 -18.10 -0.32
CA HIS A 176 32.40 -16.80 0.22
C HIS A 176 32.76 -15.76 -0.82
#